data_AF-A0A2B7XRU4-F1
#
_entry.id   AF-A0A2B7XRU4-F1
#
_cell.length_a   1.000
_cell.length_b   1.000
_cell.length_c   1.000
_cell.angle_alpha   90.00
_cell.angle_beta   90.00
_cell.angle_gamma   90.00
#
_symmetry.space_group_name_H-M   'P 1'
#
loop_
_entity.id
_entity.type
_entity.pdbx_description
1 polymer ?
#
loop_
_entity_poly.entity_id
_entity_poly.type
_entity_poly.pdbx_seq_one_letter_code
_entity_poly.pdbx_strand_id
1 'polypeptide(L)'
;MKLAFRPGVPIRQGVRDVERYGLEHRFHVRYVYDMFSKRKPHQILLMISDHPVEENSLLRSEVPAMTTFMKWKMQSMRREQSLVYPVMVISIMNLLKLRILQGHFDGTLNICRSKVYDFAVDDHEDMMKLVICWLRSMAHGDTTLSMDMPIFRDESHDEDADGNS
;
A
#
# COMPACT_ATOMS: atom_id res chain seq x y z
N MET A 1 -28.03 -8.64 1.61
CA MET A 1 -27.28 -7.89 2.64
C MET A 1 -27.06 -6.47 2.15
N LYS A 2 -27.46 -5.43 2.90
CA LYS A 2 -27.40 -4.03 2.43
C LYS A 2 -26.16 -3.34 3.03
N LEU A 3 -25.17 -3.03 2.21
CA LEU A 3 -23.97 -2.30 2.65
C LEU A 3 -24.34 -0.83 2.90
N ALA A 4 -24.24 -0.38 4.14
CA ALA A 4 -24.53 0.99 4.53
C ALA A 4 -23.38 1.93 4.14
N PHE A 5 -23.55 2.67 3.04
CA PHE A 5 -22.67 3.80 2.72
C PHE A 5 -22.72 4.83 3.85
N ARG A 6 -21.57 5.14 4.47
CA ARG A 6 -21.44 6.28 5.37
C ARG A 6 -21.15 7.53 4.54
N PRO A 7 -22.03 8.56 4.54
CA PRO A 7 -21.71 9.83 3.90
C PRO A 7 -20.49 10.47 4.59
N GLY A 8 -19.63 11.12 3.81
CA GLY A 8 -18.41 11.77 4.30
C GLY A 8 -17.10 11.00 4.09
N VAL A 9 -17.14 9.72 3.66
CA VAL A 9 -15.93 9.05 3.13
C VAL A 9 -15.71 9.52 1.69
N PRO A 10 -14.58 10.17 1.35
CA PRO A 10 -14.32 10.59 -0.02
C PRO A 10 -14.12 9.35 -0.91
N ILE A 11 -14.89 9.27 -2.00
CA ILE A 11 -14.80 8.17 -2.97
C ILE A 11 -13.45 8.30 -3.70
N ARG A 12 -12.43 7.56 -3.24
CA ARG A 12 -11.16 7.44 -3.97
C ARG A 12 -11.41 6.70 -5.28
N GLN A 13 -11.35 7.44 -6.39
CA GLN A 13 -11.02 6.87 -7.68
C GLN A 13 -9.62 6.24 -7.54
N GLY A 14 -9.55 4.91 -7.65
CA GLY A 14 -8.32 4.16 -7.38
C GLY A 14 -7.17 4.56 -8.31
N VAL A 15 -5.93 4.43 -7.81
CA VAL A 15 -4.72 4.75 -8.59
C VAL A 15 -4.74 3.95 -9.88
N ARG A 16 -4.73 4.72 -10.97
CA ARG A 16 -4.79 4.24 -12.34
C ARG A 16 -3.56 4.77 -13.02
N ASP A 17 -2.60 3.89 -13.30
CA ASP A 17 -1.60 4.21 -14.30
C ASP A 17 -2.19 3.83 -15.66
N VAL A 18 -2.36 4.84 -16.50
CA VAL A 18 -2.92 4.71 -17.85
C VAL A 18 -2.07 5.58 -18.73
N GLU A 19 -1.38 4.92 -19.64
CA GLU A 19 -0.23 5.48 -20.32
C GLU A 19 -0.53 6.71 -21.17
N ARG A 20 0.52 7.51 -21.39
CA ARG A 20 0.57 8.49 -22.47
C ARG A 20 1.18 7.96 -23.78
N TYR A 21 1.91 6.83 -23.76
CA TYR A 21 2.81 6.46 -24.88
C TYR A 21 2.87 4.97 -25.31
N GLY A 22 2.29 4.00 -24.60
CA GLY A 22 2.07 2.64 -25.14
C GLY A 22 3.25 1.66 -25.06
N LEU A 23 4.06 1.75 -23.99
CA LEU A 23 5.32 1.00 -23.80
C LEU A 23 5.52 0.38 -22.41
N GLU A 24 4.70 0.69 -21.38
CA GLU A 24 4.79 0.03 -20.05
C GLU A 24 3.51 -0.75 -19.68
N HIS A 25 3.71 -1.92 -19.05
CA HIS A 25 2.62 -2.80 -18.62
C HIS A 25 1.69 -2.10 -17.61
N ARG A 26 0.39 -2.15 -17.86
CA ARG A 26 -0.60 -1.37 -17.10
C ARG A 26 -0.89 -1.96 -15.72
N PHE A 27 -1.34 -1.10 -14.81
CA PHE A 27 -1.90 -1.53 -13.52
C PHE A 27 -3.04 -0.63 -13.04
N HIS A 28 -3.94 -1.23 -12.27
CA HIS A 28 -5.17 -0.60 -11.80
C HIS A 28 -5.47 -1.05 -10.37
N VAL A 29 -5.40 -0.13 -9.40
CA VAL A 29 -5.95 -0.37 -8.05
C VAL A 29 -7.47 -0.23 -8.16
N ARG A 30 -8.17 -1.37 -8.22
CA ARG A 30 -9.61 -1.45 -8.52
C ARG A 30 -10.49 -1.21 -7.30
N TYR A 31 -10.07 -1.67 -6.13
CA TYR A 31 -10.76 -1.43 -4.87
C TYR A 31 -9.78 -1.07 -3.76
N VAL A 32 -10.25 -0.27 -2.80
CA VAL A 32 -9.51 0.22 -1.64
C VAL A 32 -10.40 0.00 -0.43
N TYR A 33 -9.98 -0.86 0.49
CA TYR A 33 -10.70 -1.13 1.74
C TYR A 33 -9.96 -0.45 2.89
N ASP A 34 -10.51 0.65 3.39
CA ASP A 34 -10.04 1.30 4.61
C ASP A 34 -10.57 0.56 5.84
N MET A 35 -9.70 -0.22 6.50
CA MET A 35 -9.99 -0.80 7.82
C MET A 35 -9.80 0.29 8.88
N PHE A 36 -10.81 1.15 9.00
CA PHE A 36 -10.72 2.47 9.63
C PHE A 36 -10.69 2.41 11.17
N SER A 37 -9.56 1.96 11.73
CA SER A 37 -9.21 2.11 13.15
C SER A 37 -8.21 3.26 13.32
N LYS A 38 -8.55 4.24 14.16
CA LYS A 38 -7.66 5.37 14.50
C LYS A 38 -6.31 4.93 15.10
N ARG A 39 -6.31 3.80 15.82
CA ARG A 39 -5.12 3.24 16.48
C ARG A 39 -4.36 2.21 15.64
N LYS A 40 -4.91 1.78 14.50
CA LYS A 40 -4.33 0.78 13.59
C LYS A 40 -4.80 1.03 12.14
N PRO A 41 -4.36 2.13 11.50
CA PRO A 41 -4.84 2.52 10.17
C PRO A 41 -4.28 1.59 9.09
N HIS A 42 -5.07 0.58 8.71
CA HIS A 42 -4.71 -0.38 7.67
C HIS A 42 -5.53 -0.18 6.39
N GLN A 43 -4.89 -0.33 5.23
CA GLN A 43 -5.56 -0.34 3.93
C GLN A 43 -5.30 -1.67 3.22
N ILE A 44 -6.34 -2.26 2.62
CA ILE A 44 -6.22 -3.39 1.70
C ILE A 44 -6.54 -2.88 0.28
N LEU A 45 -5.60 -3.03 -0.64
CA LEU A 45 -5.76 -2.67 -2.06
C LEU A 45 -6.03 -3.96 -2.86
N LEU A 46 -7.08 -3.97 -3.69
CA LEU A 46 -7.20 -4.96 -4.76
C LEU A 46 -6.63 -4.35 -6.04
N MET A 47 -5.51 -4.91 -6.50
CA MET A 47 -4.75 -4.43 -7.66
C MET A 47 -4.83 -5.46 -8.78
N ILE A 48 -4.99 -5.00 -10.01
CA ILE A 48 -4.88 -5.81 -11.23
C ILE A 48 -3.70 -5.26 -12.04
N SER A 49 -2.85 -6.12 -12.59
CA SER A 49 -1.77 -5.71 -13.50
C SER A 49 -1.54 -6.72 -14.62
N ASP A 50 -1.18 -6.17 -15.78
CA ASP A 50 -0.89 -6.90 -17.02
C ASP A 50 0.61 -7.24 -17.14
N HIS A 51 1.37 -7.15 -16.04
CA HIS A 51 2.77 -7.56 -15.97
C HIS A 51 2.90 -9.10 -15.93
N PRO A 52 3.95 -9.69 -16.53
CA PRO A 52 4.26 -11.10 -16.37
C PRO A 52 4.59 -11.44 -14.91
N VAL A 53 4.31 -12.68 -14.50
CA VAL A 53 4.52 -13.13 -13.12
C VAL A 53 5.95 -13.59 -12.91
N GLU A 54 6.72 -12.79 -12.16
CA GLU A 54 8.02 -13.17 -11.64
C GLU A 54 7.90 -13.59 -10.17
N GLU A 55 8.09 -14.88 -9.88
CA GLU A 55 7.89 -15.42 -8.52
C GLU A 55 8.97 -14.95 -7.51
N ASN A 56 10.14 -14.49 -7.98
CA ASN A 56 11.25 -14.09 -7.10
C ASN A 56 11.49 -12.57 -6.97
N SER A 57 10.80 -11.73 -7.75
CA SER A 57 10.92 -10.27 -7.69
C SER A 57 9.63 -9.59 -7.21
N LEU A 58 9.69 -8.28 -6.94
CA LEU A 58 8.52 -7.40 -6.83
C LEU A 58 8.23 -6.80 -8.21
N LEU A 59 6.96 -6.67 -8.59
CA LEU A 59 6.60 -6.04 -9.86
C LEU A 59 6.81 -4.53 -9.76
N ARG A 60 7.27 -3.93 -10.87
CA ARG A 60 7.43 -2.48 -11.02
C ARG A 60 6.16 -1.70 -10.70
N SER A 61 4.98 -2.29 -10.90
CA SER A 61 3.66 -1.71 -10.59
C SER A 61 3.25 -1.80 -9.11
N GLU A 62 3.78 -2.76 -8.35
CA GLU A 62 3.36 -3.01 -6.96
C GLU A 62 3.92 -1.95 -6.00
N VAL A 63 5.18 -1.56 -6.16
CA VAL A 63 5.85 -0.59 -5.28
C VAL A 63 5.25 0.82 -5.39
N PRO A 64 4.95 1.37 -6.59
CA PRO A 64 4.21 2.63 -6.74
C PRO A 64 2.80 2.57 -6.16
N ALA A 65 2.09 1.44 -6.32
CA ALA A 65 0.76 1.26 -5.72
C ALA A 65 0.83 1.33 -4.19
N MET A 66 1.74 0.58 -3.57
CA MET A 66 1.95 0.59 -2.11
C MET A 66 2.33 1.98 -1.61
N THR A 67 3.40 2.56 -2.14
CA THR A 67 3.96 3.84 -1.67
C THR A 67 3.02 5.02 -1.90
N THR A 68 2.26 5.06 -3.00
CA THR A 68 1.27 6.11 -3.26
C THR A 68 0.14 6.09 -2.23
N PHE A 69 -0.37 4.90 -1.89
CA PHE A 69 -1.42 4.77 -0.87
C PHE A 69 -0.90 5.03 0.55
N MET A 70 0.31 4.56 0.90
CA MET A 70 0.98 4.94 2.16
C MET A 70 1.12 6.46 2.28
N LYS A 71 1.62 7.13 1.24
CA LYS A 71 1.79 8.60 1.19
C LYS A 71 0.46 9.34 1.28
N TRP A 72 -0.58 8.87 0.59
CA TRP A 72 -1.93 9.41 0.74
C TRP A 72 -2.44 9.25 2.18
N LYS A 73 -2.32 8.06 2.76
CA LYS A 73 -2.81 7.75 4.11
C LYS A 73 -2.12 8.62 5.16
N MET A 74 -0.78 8.65 5.14
CA MET A 74 0.05 9.56 5.94
C MET A 74 -0.44 11.01 5.84
N GLN A 75 -0.59 11.55 4.63
CA GLN A 75 -1.06 12.93 4.42
C GLN A 75 -2.46 13.18 4.98
N SER A 76 -3.40 12.24 4.81
CA SER A 76 -4.77 12.36 5.34
C SER A 76 -4.89 12.19 6.85
N MET A 77 -3.92 11.54 7.50
CA MET A 77 -3.94 11.22 8.92
C MET A 77 -2.86 11.95 9.73
N ARG A 78 -2.25 13.02 9.19
CA ARG A 78 -1.29 13.94 9.84
C ARG A 78 -1.67 14.48 11.24
N ARG A 79 -2.90 14.30 11.70
CA ARG A 79 -3.41 14.72 13.02
C ARG A 79 -3.69 13.55 13.98
N GLU A 80 -3.51 12.31 13.53
CA GLU A 80 -3.66 11.09 14.34
C GLU A 80 -2.26 10.60 14.72
N GLN A 81 -2.10 10.01 15.90
CA GLN A 81 -0.78 9.66 16.47
C GLN A 81 -0.08 8.45 15.82
N SER A 82 -0.61 7.90 14.72
CA SER A 82 0.06 6.83 13.98
C SER A 82 1.18 7.39 13.11
N LEU A 83 2.37 6.81 13.24
CA LEU A 83 3.54 7.11 12.41
C LEU A 83 3.70 6.07 11.29
N VAL A 84 3.31 4.83 11.55
CA VAL A 84 3.32 3.73 10.57
C VAL A 84 1.95 3.57 9.93
N TYR A 85 1.92 3.36 8.60
CA TYR A 85 0.69 3.18 7.83
C TYR A 85 0.75 1.91 6.97
N PRO A 86 0.47 0.71 7.54
CA PRO A 86 0.59 -0.54 6.82
C PRO A 86 -0.43 -0.68 5.69
N VAL A 87 0.03 -1.09 4.51
CA VAL A 87 -0.78 -1.36 3.33
C VAL A 87 -0.61 -2.83 2.93
N MET A 88 -1.72 -3.54 2.77
CA MET A 88 -1.78 -4.84 2.12
C MET A 88 -2.18 -4.65 0.66
N VAL A 89 -1.54 -5.37 -0.26
CA VAL A 89 -1.92 -5.41 -1.68
C VAL A 89 -2.20 -6.84 -2.08
N ILE A 90 -3.43 -7.08 -2.51
CA ILE A 90 -3.84 -8.31 -3.18
C ILE A 90 -3.62 -8.04 -4.67
N SER A 91 -2.47 -8.50 -5.16
CA SER A 91 -1.94 -8.27 -6.50
C SER A 91 -2.40 -9.39 -7.43
N ILE A 92 -3.32 -9.09 -8.34
CA ILE A 92 -3.82 -10.00 -9.36
C ILE A 92 -3.06 -9.73 -10.67
N MET A 93 -2.44 -10.77 -11.20
CA MET A 93 -1.53 -10.74 -12.35
C MET A 93 -2.06 -11.69 -13.41
N ASN A 94 -2.17 -11.22 -14.67
CA ASN A 94 -2.70 -12.02 -15.79
C ASN A 94 -4.06 -12.72 -15.49
N LEU A 95 -4.91 -12.06 -14.68
CA LEU A 95 -6.24 -12.48 -14.20
C LEU A 95 -6.33 -13.76 -13.35
N LEU A 96 -5.46 -14.76 -13.56
CA LEU A 96 -5.49 -16.05 -12.86
C LEU A 96 -4.42 -16.20 -11.78
N LYS A 97 -3.38 -15.34 -11.75
CA LYS A 97 -2.33 -15.41 -10.73
C LYS A 97 -2.49 -14.32 -9.69
N LEU A 98 -2.10 -14.64 -8.47
CA LEU A 98 -2.31 -13.83 -7.28
C LEU A 98 -1.07 -13.85 -6.42
N ARG A 99 -0.74 -12.72 -5.79
CA ARG A 99 0.06 -12.71 -4.56
C ARG A 99 -0.38 -11.61 -3.61
N ILE A 100 0.04 -11.75 -2.37
CA ILE A 100 -0.31 -10.85 -1.27
C ILE A 100 0.97 -10.21 -0.78
N LEU A 101 1.03 -8.90 -0.91
CA LEU A 101 2.07 -8.07 -0.32
C LEU A 101 1.53 -7.46 0.98
N GLN A 102 2.40 -7.34 1.96
CA GLN A 102 2.20 -6.49 3.12
C GLN A 102 3.41 -5.59 3.24
N GLY A 103 3.21 -4.29 3.40
CA GLY A 103 4.31 -3.39 3.66
C GLY A 103 3.92 -2.19 4.47
N HIS A 104 4.95 -1.50 4.94
CA HIS A 104 4.83 -0.29 5.75
C HIS A 104 6.10 0.54 5.60
N PHE A 105 6.05 1.75 6.15
CA PHE A 105 7.21 2.65 6.20
C PHE A 105 7.44 3.07 7.65
N ASP A 106 8.69 2.93 8.11
CA ASP A 106 9.17 3.27 9.46
C ASP A 106 10.42 4.17 9.43
N GLY A 107 10.79 4.66 8.23
CA GLY A 107 12.12 5.15 7.88
C GLY A 107 12.72 4.34 6.74
N THR A 108 12.46 3.02 6.73
CA THR A 108 12.73 2.10 5.61
C THR A 108 11.41 1.65 4.99
N LEU A 109 11.41 1.26 3.70
CA LEU A 109 10.25 0.65 3.04
C LEU A 109 10.30 -0.87 3.20
N ASN A 110 9.60 -1.38 4.20
CA ASN A 110 9.52 -2.81 4.48
C ASN A 110 8.40 -3.45 3.65
N ILE A 111 8.72 -4.47 2.84
CA ILE A 111 7.75 -5.23 2.02
C ILE A 111 7.95 -6.74 2.23
N CYS A 112 6.96 -7.37 2.85
CA CYS A 112 6.78 -8.82 2.89
C CYS A 112 5.88 -9.27 1.73
N ARG A 113 6.13 -10.48 1.21
CA ARG A 113 5.40 -11.05 0.06
C ARG A 113 5.08 -12.53 0.28
N SER A 114 3.89 -12.95 -0.13
CA SER A 114 3.53 -14.37 -0.20
C SER A 114 4.21 -15.08 -1.39
N LYS A 115 4.12 -16.41 -1.42
CA LYS A 115 4.25 -17.16 -2.69
C LYS A 115 3.18 -16.71 -3.70
N VAL A 116 3.35 -17.08 -4.96
CA VAL A 116 2.27 -16.94 -5.95
C VAL A 116 1.21 -18.02 -5.72
N TYR A 117 -0.04 -17.64 -5.93
CA TYR A 117 -1.23 -18.48 -5.96
C TYR A 117 -1.77 -18.49 -7.40
N ASP A 118 -2.24 -19.64 -7.88
CA ASP A 118 -2.65 -19.83 -9.27
C ASP A 118 -4.07 -20.41 -9.32
N PHE A 119 -5.03 -19.59 -9.76
CA PHE A 119 -6.43 -19.96 -9.93
C PHE A 119 -6.70 -20.74 -11.23
N ALA A 120 -5.68 -21.04 -12.04
CA ALA A 120 -5.80 -21.91 -13.20
C ALA A 120 -5.84 -23.42 -12.86
N VAL A 121 -5.72 -23.77 -11.57
CA VAL A 121 -5.73 -25.15 -11.06
C VAL A 121 -7.12 -25.49 -10.52
N ASP A 122 -7.61 -26.72 -10.74
CA ASP A 122 -8.97 -27.14 -10.38
C ASP A 122 -9.33 -26.89 -8.90
N ASP A 123 -8.40 -27.20 -7.98
CA ASP A 123 -8.55 -26.97 -6.53
C ASP A 123 -8.26 -25.52 -6.12
N HIS A 124 -9.11 -24.62 -6.61
CA HIS A 124 -9.01 -23.18 -6.35
C HIS A 124 -9.85 -22.73 -5.15
N GLU A 125 -10.68 -23.61 -4.55
CA GLU A 125 -11.60 -23.25 -3.46
C GLU A 125 -10.82 -22.83 -2.20
N ASP A 126 -9.76 -23.55 -1.85
CA ASP A 126 -8.92 -23.22 -0.69
C ASP A 126 -8.08 -21.96 -0.90
N MET A 127 -7.70 -21.63 -2.15
CA MET A 127 -7.11 -20.33 -2.48
C MET A 127 -8.13 -19.20 -2.33
N MET A 128 -9.39 -19.42 -2.74
CA MET A 128 -10.48 -18.45 -2.52
C MET A 128 -10.77 -18.24 -1.03
N LYS A 129 -10.81 -19.30 -0.22
CA LYS A 129 -10.92 -19.20 1.25
C LYS A 129 -9.78 -18.36 1.83
N LEU A 130 -8.55 -18.62 1.40
CA LEU A 130 -7.37 -17.85 1.84
C LEU A 130 -7.52 -16.35 1.52
N VAL A 131 -7.88 -15.98 0.29
CA VAL A 131 -8.11 -14.57 -0.09
C VAL A 131 -9.20 -13.92 0.75
N ILE A 132 -10.29 -14.65 1.02
CA ILE A 132 -11.39 -14.16 1.87
C ILE A 132 -10.91 -13.95 3.31
N CYS A 133 -10.04 -14.83 3.85
CA CYS A 133 -9.40 -14.64 5.15
C CYS A 133 -8.52 -13.38 5.19
N TRP A 134 -7.74 -13.10 4.13
CA TRP A 134 -6.93 -11.88 4.05
C TRP A 134 -7.78 -10.61 3.90
N LEU A 135 -8.81 -10.61 3.04
CA LEU A 135 -9.78 -9.52 2.91
C LEU A 135 -10.55 -9.23 4.21
N ARG A 136 -10.71 -10.24 5.08
CA ARG A 136 -11.37 -10.14 6.39
C ARG A 136 -10.40 -10.03 7.56
N SER A 137 -9.09 -9.90 7.30
CA SER A 137 -8.07 -9.84 8.35
C SER A 137 -8.21 -8.57 9.21
N MET A 138 -7.96 -8.69 10.50
CA MET A 138 -7.96 -7.55 11.42
C MET A 138 -6.55 -6.96 11.53
N ALA A 139 -6.45 -5.63 11.49
CA ALA A 139 -5.19 -4.92 11.66
C ALA A 139 -4.58 -5.23 13.05
N HIS A 140 -3.35 -5.74 13.07
CA HIS A 140 -2.61 -6.06 14.29
C HIS A 140 -1.25 -5.33 14.34
N GLY A 141 -0.52 -5.49 15.45
CA GLY A 141 0.67 -4.69 15.76
C GLY A 141 0.33 -3.34 16.40
N ASP A 142 1.34 -2.51 16.64
CA ASP A 142 1.22 -1.10 17.01
C ASP A 142 1.63 -0.25 15.80
N THR A 143 0.99 0.92 15.61
CA THR A 143 1.33 1.88 14.55
C THR A 143 1.83 3.22 15.08
N THR A 144 1.94 3.34 16.40
CA THR A 144 2.70 4.39 17.07
C THR A 144 4.16 3.92 17.20
N LEU A 145 5.07 4.58 16.47
CA LEU A 145 6.50 4.48 16.77
C LEU A 145 6.80 5.38 17.97
N SER A 146 7.91 5.11 18.67
CA SER A 146 8.48 6.14 19.54
C SER A 146 8.87 7.35 18.69
N MET A 147 8.82 8.55 19.27
CA MET A 147 9.09 9.79 18.52
C MET A 147 10.57 10.01 18.17
N ASP A 148 11.44 9.06 18.54
CA ASP A 148 12.87 9.01 18.23
C ASP A 148 13.18 8.69 16.76
N MET A 149 12.31 9.10 15.84
CA MET A 149 12.61 9.09 14.41
C MET A 149 13.64 10.19 14.14
N PRO A 150 14.84 9.88 13.63
CA PRO A 150 15.83 10.91 13.31
C PRO A 150 15.34 11.71 12.10
N ILE A 151 14.63 12.79 12.38
CA ILE A 151 14.42 13.87 11.42
C ILE A 151 15.82 14.43 11.15
N PHE A 152 16.42 14.03 10.03
CA PHE A 152 17.51 14.79 9.44
C PHE A 152 17.00 16.21 9.23
N ARG A 153 17.42 17.11 10.11
CA ARG A 153 17.35 18.54 9.82
C ARG A 153 18.29 18.76 8.65
N ASP A 154 17.77 19.33 7.57
CA ASP A 154 18.63 20.03 6.63
C ASP A 154 19.33 21.12 7.45
N GLU A 155 20.62 20.97 7.70
CA GLU A 155 21.43 22.02 8.30
C GLU A 155 21.68 23.05 7.19
N SER A 156 20.78 24.04 7.11
CA SER A 156 21.01 25.24 6.32
C SER A 156 22.26 25.92 6.87
N HIS A 157 23.38 25.74 6.16
CA HIS A 157 24.58 26.54 6.29
C HIS A 157 24.25 27.97 5.81
N ASP A 158 23.55 28.71 6.65
CA ASP A 158 23.47 30.16 6.58
C ASP A 158 24.84 30.70 7.06
N GLU A 159 25.77 30.88 6.11
CA GLU A 159 27.09 31.45 6.39
C GLU A 159 26.98 32.95 6.67
N ASP A 160 26.60 33.29 7.91
CA ASP A 160 26.67 34.64 8.49
C ASP A 160 28.15 35.09 8.64
N ALA A 161 28.77 35.43 7.51
CA ALA A 161 30.12 35.96 7.41
C ALA A 161 30.18 37.45 7.80
N ASP A 162 29.89 37.75 9.07
CA ASP A 162 29.92 39.13 9.60
C ASP A 162 31.35 39.60 9.94
N GLY A 163 31.62 40.87 9.61
CA GLY A 163 32.68 41.70 10.18
C GLY A 163 34.15 41.35 9.94
N ASN A 164 34.82 42.11 9.07
CA ASN A 164 36.13 42.67 9.44
C ASN A 164 36.43 44.01 8.76
N SER A 165 36.96 44.94 9.56
CA SER A 165 37.51 46.28 9.24
C SER A 165 36.71 47.22 8.33
#